data_AF-J3HLV5-F1
#
_entry.id   AF-J3HLV5-F1
#
_cell.length_a   1.000
_cell.length_b   1.000
_cell.length_c   1.000
_cell.angle_alpha   90.00
_cell.angle_beta   90.00
_cell.angle_gamma   90.00
#
_symmetry.space_group_name_H-M   'P 1'
#
loop_
_entity.id
_entity.type
_entity.pdbx_description
1 polymer ?
#
loop_
_entity_poly.entity_id
_entity_poly.type
_entity_poly.pdbx_seq_one_letter_code
_entity_poly.pdbx_strand_id
1 'polypeptide(L)'
;MHILIAIIGLAALVLFWALRAHSTVRAVRELDRDTKGLQRKAKFGLQNLIGSPYSRIKDPRLAASILMIQLVRTGAPVTADEKMKILELISGTLKIEDPDAMFQKAWRYTKNRGFFSPMADEMVPMLRDRLTRYERLQLIDMLHQTASAYGEPSELQAGMIARMKRQLVQD
;
A
#
# COMPACT_ATOMS: atom_id res chain seq x y z
N MET A 1 -1.14 24.85 28.39
CA MET A 1 0.22 24.25 28.27
C MET A 1 0.19 23.03 27.35
N HIS A 2 -0.09 23.20 26.05
CA HIS A 2 -0.14 22.10 25.06
C HIS A 2 0.74 22.35 23.82
N ILE A 3 1.26 23.57 23.67
CA ILE A 3 2.11 23.98 22.54
C ILE A 3 3.50 23.34 22.65
N LEU A 4 4.01 23.14 23.87
CA LEU A 4 5.29 22.47 24.12
C LEU A 4 5.32 21.02 23.65
N ILE A 5 4.20 20.28 23.78
CA ILE A 5 4.13 18.86 23.35
C ILE A 5 4.06 18.76 21.82
N ALA A 6 3.36 19.68 21.16
CA ALA A 6 3.27 19.73 19.70
C ALA A 6 4.65 20.04 19.05
N ILE A 7 5.42 20.94 19.67
CA ILE A 7 6.76 21.31 19.17
C ILE A 7 7.77 20.17 19.37
N ILE A 8 7.70 19.45 20.50
CA ILE A 8 8.57 18.29 20.75
C ILE A 8 8.23 17.14 19.80
N GLY A 9 6.94 16.91 19.52
CA GLY A 9 6.51 15.91 18.52
C GLY A 9 7.00 16.23 17.11
N LEU A 10 6.96 17.50 16.71
CA LEU A 10 7.46 17.95 15.40
C LEU A 10 9.00 17.85 15.31
N ALA A 11 9.70 18.22 16.38
CA ALA A 11 11.16 18.13 16.45
C ALA A 11 11.63 16.67 16.39
N ALA A 12 10.96 15.76 17.11
CA ALA A 12 11.26 14.32 17.05
C ALA A 12 11.03 13.74 15.64
N LEU A 13 10.00 14.22 14.92
CA LEU A 13 9.74 13.83 13.54
C LEU A 13 10.90 14.26 12.62
N VAL A 14 11.31 15.53 12.67
CA VAL A 14 12.40 16.05 11.83
C VAL A 14 13.75 15.38 12.15
N LEU A 15 14.05 15.17 13.43
CA LEU A 15 15.28 14.51 13.87
C LEU A 15 15.29 13.02 13.46
N PHE A 16 14.15 12.35 13.51
CA PHE A 16 13.99 10.97 13.04
C PHE A 16 14.24 10.86 11.53
N TRP A 17 13.72 11.80 10.73
CA TRP A 17 13.97 11.85 9.29
C TRP A 17 15.45 12.12 8.96
N ALA A 18 16.12 13.01 9.70
CA ALA A 18 17.54 13.33 9.51
C ALA A 18 18.48 12.16 9.87
N LEU A 19 18.20 11.43 10.96
CA LEU A 19 18.97 10.25 11.34
C LEU A 19 18.70 9.05 10.41
N ARG A 20 17.47 8.89 9.92
CA ARG A 20 17.12 7.83 8.95
C ARG A 20 17.88 8.02 7.63
N ALA A 21 18.01 9.24 7.14
CA ALA A 21 18.67 9.56 5.86
C ALA A 21 20.17 9.22 5.83
N HIS A 22 20.86 9.22 6.98
CA HIS A 22 22.29 8.91 7.05
C HIS A 22 22.62 7.41 7.17
N SER A 23 21.62 6.55 7.42
CA SER A 23 21.84 5.11 7.65
C SER A 23 21.93 4.24 6.39
N THR A 24 21.64 4.78 5.20
CA THR A 24 21.51 4.00 3.95
C THR A 24 22.56 4.34 2.87
N VAL A 25 23.80 4.70 3.24
CA VAL A 25 24.88 4.97 2.27
C VAL A 25 26.05 3.97 2.34
N ARG A 26 25.88 2.77 2.93
CA ARG A 26 27.00 1.80 3.04
C ARG A 26 26.78 0.37 2.57
N ALA A 27 25.72 0.07 1.81
CA ALA A 27 25.43 -1.31 1.38
C ALA A 27 25.23 -1.45 -0.13
N VAL A 28 26.14 -0.95 -0.96
CA VAL A 28 26.09 -1.12 -2.45
C VAL A 28 27.42 -1.65 -3.02
N ARG A 29 28.24 -2.34 -2.24
CA ARG A 29 29.33 -3.14 -2.81
C ARG A 29 29.23 -4.56 -2.29
N GLU A 30 29.32 -5.49 -3.23
CA GLU A 30 29.23 -6.95 -3.05
C GLU A 30 27.80 -7.48 -3.04
N LEU A 31 27.26 -7.72 -4.24
CA LEU A 31 26.78 -9.07 -4.52
C LEU A 31 26.88 -9.38 -6.02
N ASP A 32 27.89 -10.19 -6.31
CA ASP A 32 28.24 -10.80 -7.57
C ASP A 32 27.41 -12.09 -7.76
N ARG A 33 27.19 -12.47 -9.03
CA ARG A 33 26.80 -13.81 -9.51
C ARG A 33 25.48 -14.45 -9.00
N ASP A 34 24.34 -14.02 -9.56
CA ASP A 34 23.27 -14.98 -9.97
C ASP A 34 22.23 -14.32 -10.93
N THR A 35 22.60 -14.10 -12.19
CA THR A 35 21.86 -13.22 -13.13
C THR A 35 21.21 -13.96 -14.30
N LYS A 36 20.48 -15.06 -14.05
CA LYS A 36 19.45 -15.55 -15.00
C LYS A 36 18.02 -15.15 -14.61
N GLY A 37 17.71 -15.04 -13.32
CA GLY A 37 16.41 -14.55 -12.84
C GLY A 37 16.20 -13.03 -13.01
N LEU A 38 17.30 -12.27 -12.99
CA LEU A 38 17.30 -10.81 -13.09
C LEU A 38 17.03 -10.32 -14.53
N GLN A 39 17.40 -11.09 -15.55
CA GLN A 39 17.13 -10.72 -16.95
C GLN A 39 15.63 -10.77 -17.29
N ARG A 40 14.89 -11.71 -16.68
CA ARG A 40 13.43 -11.76 -16.82
C ARG A 40 12.78 -10.57 -16.10
N LYS A 41 13.27 -10.19 -14.91
CA LYS A 41 12.86 -8.95 -14.22
C LYS A 41 13.19 -7.70 -15.03
N ALA A 42 14.33 -7.66 -15.73
CA ALA A 42 14.72 -6.54 -16.57
C ALA A 42 13.82 -6.37 -17.80
N LYS A 43 13.42 -7.46 -18.47
CA LYS A 43 12.48 -7.38 -19.60
C LYS A 43 11.08 -6.90 -19.19
N PHE A 44 10.59 -7.29 -18.01
CA PHE A 44 9.35 -6.71 -17.46
C PHE A 44 9.54 -5.25 -17.01
N GLY A 45 10.71 -4.89 -16.49
CA GLY A 45 11.05 -3.50 -16.15
C GLY A 45 11.10 -2.56 -17.38
N LEU A 46 11.54 -3.07 -18.53
CA LEU A 46 11.58 -2.32 -19.79
C LEU A 46 10.19 -2.08 -20.40
N GLN A 47 9.25 -3.02 -20.25
CA GLN A 47 7.85 -2.79 -20.65
C GLN A 47 7.11 -1.79 -19.72
N ASN A 48 7.59 -1.62 -18.48
CA ASN A 48 7.10 -0.65 -17.51
C ASN A 48 7.70 0.76 -17.65
N LEU A 49 8.60 1.01 -18.61
CA LEU A 49 9.15 2.35 -18.89
C LEU A 49 8.11 3.30 -19.50
N ILE A 50 7.00 2.77 -20.03
CA ILE A 50 5.77 3.53 -20.24
C ILE A 50 5.05 3.57 -18.89
N GLY A 51 5.53 4.42 -17.99
CA GLY A 51 5.24 4.39 -16.56
C GLY A 51 3.78 4.08 -16.19
N SER A 52 3.57 2.90 -15.62
CA SER A 52 2.27 2.50 -15.07
C SER A 52 1.77 3.56 -14.08
N PRO A 53 0.47 3.93 -14.13
CA PRO A 53 -0.09 4.98 -13.27
C PRO A 53 0.15 4.73 -11.77
N TYR A 54 0.31 3.47 -11.36
CA TYR A 54 0.51 3.12 -9.95
C TYR A 54 1.91 3.46 -9.44
N SER A 55 2.94 3.38 -10.28
CA SER A 55 4.31 3.77 -9.94
C SER A 55 4.47 5.26 -9.60
N ARG A 56 3.54 6.09 -10.07
CA ARG A 56 3.51 7.54 -9.79
C ARG A 56 2.84 7.89 -8.47
N ILE A 57 2.18 6.93 -7.82
CA ILE A 57 1.52 7.14 -6.54
C ILE A 57 2.59 7.16 -5.45
N LYS A 58 2.76 8.33 -4.82
CA LYS A 58 3.71 8.54 -3.72
C LYS A 58 3.07 8.56 -2.35
N ASP A 59 1.74 8.62 -2.30
CA ASP A 59 0.97 8.71 -1.06
C ASP A 59 0.51 7.31 -0.61
N PRO A 60 1.01 6.80 0.53
CA PRO A 60 0.62 5.50 1.06
C PRO A 60 -0.87 5.42 1.42
N ARG A 61 -1.51 6.53 1.81
CA ARG A 61 -2.93 6.55 2.17
C ARG A 61 -3.81 6.36 0.94
N LEU A 62 -3.48 7.07 -0.15
CA LEU A 62 -4.13 6.87 -1.44
C LEU A 62 -3.92 5.43 -1.95
N ALA A 63 -2.69 4.91 -1.85
CA ALA A 63 -2.40 3.52 -2.24
C ALA A 63 -3.22 2.51 -1.44
N ALA A 64 -3.32 2.67 -0.11
CA ALA A 64 -4.15 1.83 0.75
C ALA A 64 -5.63 1.83 0.30
N SER A 65 -6.20 3.01 0.04
CA SER A 65 -7.57 3.15 -0.46
C SER A 65 -7.77 2.47 -1.81
N ILE A 66 -6.82 2.61 -2.74
CA ILE A 66 -6.87 1.96 -4.05
C ILE A 66 -6.85 0.43 -3.90
N LEU A 67 -5.98 -0.09 -3.02
CA LEU A 67 -5.84 -1.51 -2.78
C LEU A 67 -7.10 -2.11 -2.14
N MET A 68 -7.69 -1.43 -1.15
CA MET A 68 -8.96 -1.85 -0.55
C MET A 68 -10.07 -1.94 -1.60
N ILE A 69 -10.24 -0.90 -2.43
CA ILE A 69 -11.26 -0.88 -3.49
C ILE A 69 -10.98 -1.97 -4.53
N GLN A 70 -9.74 -2.12 -4.99
CA GLN A 70 -9.41 -3.11 -6.01
C GLN A 70 -9.61 -4.55 -5.50
N LEU A 71 -9.35 -4.81 -4.22
CA LEU A 71 -9.53 -6.11 -3.60
C LEU A 71 -11.00 -6.58 -3.68
N VAL A 72 -11.94 -5.73 -3.26
CA VAL A 72 -13.38 -6.06 -3.30
C VAL A 72 -13.95 -6.08 -4.71
N ARG A 73 -13.38 -5.29 -5.62
CA ARG A 73 -13.72 -5.34 -7.06
C ARG A 73 -13.22 -6.58 -7.78
N THR A 74 -12.44 -7.42 -7.10
CA THR A 74 -11.90 -8.64 -7.70
C THR A 74 -12.96 -9.75 -7.60
N GLY A 75 -13.64 -10.02 -8.71
CA GLY A 75 -14.60 -11.13 -8.82
C GLY A 75 -16.07 -10.72 -8.73
N ALA A 76 -16.40 -9.57 -8.12
CA ALA A 76 -17.76 -9.05 -8.02
C ALA A 76 -17.81 -7.51 -8.03
N PRO A 77 -18.98 -6.91 -8.29
CA PRO A 77 -19.23 -5.50 -8.01
C PRO A 77 -19.13 -5.22 -6.50
N VAL A 78 -18.66 -4.02 -6.14
CA VAL A 78 -18.54 -3.59 -4.73
C VAL A 78 -19.92 -3.47 -4.10
N THR A 79 -20.11 -4.08 -2.94
CA THR A 79 -21.37 -3.99 -2.18
C THR A 79 -21.47 -2.69 -1.38
N ALA A 80 -22.67 -2.36 -0.91
CA ALA A 80 -22.87 -1.18 -0.06
C ALA A 80 -22.09 -1.29 1.25
N ASP A 81 -22.05 -2.48 1.86
CA ASP A 81 -21.36 -2.73 3.12
C ASP A 81 -19.83 -2.64 2.98
N GLU A 82 -19.27 -3.19 1.89
CA GLU A 82 -17.86 -3.01 1.54
C GLU A 82 -17.50 -1.54 1.35
N LYS A 83 -18.33 -0.78 0.62
CA LYS A 83 -18.12 0.66 0.44
C LYS A 83 -18.16 1.41 1.77
N MET A 84 -19.15 1.14 2.62
CA MET A 84 -19.26 1.75 3.94
C MET A 84 -18.04 1.44 4.80
N LYS A 85 -17.58 0.17 4.79
CA LYS A 85 -16.39 -0.23 5.54
C LYS A 85 -15.13 0.47 5.04
N ILE A 86 -14.96 0.62 3.73
CA ILE A 86 -13.83 1.36 3.16
C ILE A 86 -13.87 2.83 3.62
N LEU A 87 -15.03 3.47 3.61
CA LEU A 87 -15.17 4.87 4.08
C LEU A 87 -14.84 5.00 5.57
N GLU A 88 -15.28 4.06 6.40
CA GLU A 88 -14.95 3.98 7.83
C GLU A 88 -13.42 3.84 8.04
N LEU A 89 -12.75 2.99 7.26
CA LEU A 89 -11.31 2.80 7.36
C LEU A 89 -10.52 4.03 6.88
N ILE A 90 -11.01 4.70 5.83
CA ILE A 90 -10.43 5.96 5.35
C ILE A 90 -10.55 7.07 6.40
N SER A 91 -11.71 7.20 7.04
CA SER A 91 -11.94 8.23 8.06
C SER A 91 -11.20 7.92 9.36
N GLY A 92 -11.33 6.69 9.88
CA GLY A 92 -10.81 6.30 11.18
C GLY A 92 -9.32 5.97 11.16
N THR A 93 -8.92 5.02 10.31
CA THR A 93 -7.54 4.51 10.30
C THR A 93 -6.60 5.42 9.54
N LEU A 94 -7.00 5.87 8.34
CA LEU A 94 -6.18 6.78 7.53
C LEU A 94 -6.30 8.26 7.95
N LYS A 95 -7.24 8.58 8.84
CA LYS A 95 -7.49 9.93 9.38
C LYS A 95 -7.62 10.98 8.28
N ILE A 96 -8.42 10.67 7.26
CA ILE A 96 -8.73 11.59 6.17
C ILE A 96 -10.02 12.33 6.50
N GLU A 97 -9.98 13.67 6.43
CA GLU A 97 -11.12 14.55 6.76
C GLU A 97 -12.29 14.41 5.78
N ASP A 98 -12.00 14.14 4.50
CA ASP A 98 -13.00 13.90 3.45
C ASP A 98 -12.85 12.47 2.87
N PRO A 99 -13.48 11.48 3.52
CA PRO A 99 -13.38 10.08 3.11
C PRO A 99 -13.98 9.83 1.73
N ASP A 100 -15.07 10.52 1.39
CA ASP A 100 -15.74 10.39 0.10
C ASP A 100 -14.86 10.89 -1.03
N ALA A 101 -14.23 12.06 -0.90
CA ALA A 101 -13.30 12.56 -1.92
C ALA A 101 -12.10 11.62 -2.10
N MET A 102 -11.55 11.08 -1.01
CA MET A 102 -10.47 10.10 -1.09
C MET A 102 -10.93 8.80 -1.76
N PHE A 103 -12.11 8.28 -1.42
CA PHE A 103 -12.70 7.12 -2.05
C PHE A 103 -12.89 7.34 -3.55
N GLN A 104 -13.48 8.46 -3.96
CA GLN A 104 -13.70 8.79 -5.37
C GLN A 104 -12.39 8.95 -6.13
N LYS A 105 -11.39 9.58 -5.51
CA LYS A 105 -10.05 9.70 -6.08
C LYS A 105 -9.42 8.33 -6.28
N ALA A 106 -9.45 7.47 -5.27
CA ALA A 106 -8.93 6.10 -5.34
C ALA A 106 -9.68 5.25 -6.37
N TRP A 107 -11.00 5.40 -6.43
CA TRP A 107 -11.87 4.68 -7.38
C TRP A 107 -11.44 4.89 -8.83
N ARG A 108 -11.01 6.11 -9.20
CA ARG A 108 -10.51 6.43 -10.55
C ARG A 108 -9.24 5.67 -10.95
N TYR A 109 -8.46 5.19 -9.98
CA TYR A 109 -7.28 4.35 -10.24
C TYR A 109 -7.62 2.86 -10.34
N THR A 110 -8.79 2.45 -9.87
CA THR A 110 -9.23 1.05 -9.92
C THR A 110 -9.95 0.74 -11.22
N LYS A 111 -9.77 -0.48 -11.72
CA LYS A 111 -10.41 -0.94 -12.97
C LYS A 111 -11.48 -1.97 -12.64
N ASN A 112 -12.60 -1.90 -13.36
CA ASN A 112 -13.63 -2.93 -13.25
C ASN A 112 -13.05 -4.27 -13.71
N ARG A 113 -13.16 -5.33 -12.88
CA ARG A 113 -12.50 -6.63 -13.09
C ARG A 113 -10.96 -6.55 -13.26
N GLY A 114 -10.33 -5.51 -12.71
CA GLY A 114 -8.87 -5.42 -12.67
C GLY A 114 -8.25 -6.48 -11.76
N PHE A 115 -7.00 -6.85 -12.02
CA PHE A 115 -6.26 -7.77 -11.17
C PHE A 115 -5.61 -7.01 -10.00
N PHE A 116 -5.92 -7.42 -8.77
CA PHE A 116 -5.30 -6.88 -7.55
C PHE A 116 -3.79 -7.11 -7.52
N SER A 117 -3.34 -8.34 -7.84
CA SER A 117 -1.94 -8.76 -7.64
C SER A 117 -0.90 -7.91 -8.39
N PRO A 118 -1.04 -7.63 -9.71
CA PRO A 118 -0.09 -6.76 -10.42
C PRO A 118 -0.06 -5.33 -9.87
N MET A 119 -1.24 -4.79 -9.50
CA MET A 119 -1.33 -3.45 -8.92
C MET A 119 -0.64 -3.37 -7.56
N ALA A 120 -0.85 -4.36 -6.70
CA ALA A 120 -0.17 -4.47 -5.41
C ALA A 120 1.34 -4.60 -5.59
N ASP A 121 1.79 -5.46 -6.51
CA ASP A 121 3.22 -5.68 -6.78
C ASP A 121 3.96 -4.39 -7.15
N GLU A 122 3.31 -3.50 -7.90
CA GLU A 122 3.89 -2.20 -8.27
C GLU A 122 3.97 -1.21 -7.10
N MET A 123 3.04 -1.29 -6.15
CA MET A 123 3.00 -0.40 -4.98
C MET A 123 3.91 -0.88 -3.83
N VAL A 124 4.24 -2.18 -3.77
CA VAL A 124 5.05 -2.77 -2.69
C VAL A 124 6.36 -2.03 -2.41
N PRO A 125 7.18 -1.64 -3.41
CA PRO A 125 8.43 -0.92 -3.13
C PRO A 125 8.19 0.42 -2.41
N MET A 126 7.22 1.21 -2.85
CA MET A 126 6.86 2.48 -2.23
C MET A 126 6.27 2.26 -0.82
N LEU A 127 5.40 1.26 -0.66
CA LEU A 127 4.81 0.93 0.65
C LEU A 127 5.88 0.46 1.64
N ARG A 128 6.86 -0.33 1.20
CA ARG A 128 8.00 -0.74 2.05
C ARG A 128 8.88 0.46 2.44
N ASP A 129 9.15 1.36 1.50
CA ASP A 129 9.94 2.57 1.76
C ASP A 129 9.24 3.50 2.76
N ARG A 130 7.93 3.67 2.63
CA ARG A 130 7.16 4.71 3.34
C ARG A 130 6.47 4.26 4.61
N LEU A 131 6.13 2.97 4.72
CA LEU A 131 5.43 2.43 5.89
C LEU A 131 6.38 1.68 6.82
N THR A 132 6.23 1.94 8.12
CA THR A 132 6.83 1.13 9.18
C THR A 132 6.25 -0.28 9.17
N ARG A 133 6.94 -1.24 9.81
CA ARG A 133 6.46 -2.62 9.92
C ARG A 133 5.05 -2.70 10.56
N TYR A 134 4.77 -1.85 11.55
CA TYR A 134 3.45 -1.78 12.18
C TYR A 134 2.38 -1.29 11.19
N GLU A 135 2.64 -0.21 10.46
CA GLU A 135 1.71 0.32 9.47
C GLU A 135 1.49 -0.65 8.29
N ARG A 136 2.51 -1.43 7.91
CA ARG A 136 2.35 -2.51 6.92
C ARG A 136 1.39 -3.59 7.41
N LEU A 137 1.49 -3.98 8.69
CA LEU A 137 0.54 -4.92 9.30
C LEU A 137 -0.87 -4.33 9.41
N GLN A 138 -0.97 -3.05 9.77
CA GLN A 138 -2.24 -2.33 9.78
C GLN A 138 -2.88 -2.26 8.39
N LEU A 139 -2.10 -2.07 7.32
CA LEU A 139 -2.59 -2.15 5.94
C LEU A 139 -3.17 -3.54 5.62
N ILE A 140 -2.48 -4.61 6.01
CA ILE A 140 -2.99 -5.97 5.83
C ILE A 140 -4.29 -6.19 6.61
N ASP A 141 -4.39 -5.66 7.83
CA ASP A 141 -5.60 -5.72 8.64
C ASP A 141 -6.77 -4.97 7.97
N MET A 142 -6.53 -3.77 7.44
CA MET A 142 -7.54 -3.02 6.68
C MET A 142 -8.06 -3.81 5.46
N LEU A 143 -7.17 -4.52 4.75
CA LEU A 143 -7.58 -5.36 3.62
C LEU A 143 -8.44 -6.55 4.08
N HIS A 144 -8.12 -7.18 5.20
CA HIS A 144 -8.96 -8.21 5.81
C HIS A 144 -10.33 -7.65 6.22
N GLN A 145 -10.37 -6.54 6.97
CA GLN A 145 -11.62 -5.91 7.39
C GLN A 145 -12.50 -5.52 6.20
N THR A 146 -11.89 -5.04 5.12
CA THR A 146 -12.61 -4.68 3.90
C THR A 146 -13.20 -5.92 3.20
N ALA A 147 -12.42 -6.99 3.06
CA ALA A 147 -12.90 -8.23 2.44
C ALA A 147 -13.96 -8.95 3.30
N SER A 148 -13.90 -8.77 4.62
CA SER A 148 -14.86 -9.35 5.57
C SER A 148 -16.12 -8.50 5.78
N ALA A 149 -16.30 -7.39 5.06
CA ALA A 149 -17.38 -6.45 5.31
C ALA A 149 -18.78 -7.04 5.04
N TYR A 150 -18.87 -8.01 4.14
CA TYR A 150 -20.11 -8.70 3.77
C TYR A 150 -19.96 -10.23 3.90
N GLY A 151 -19.42 -10.69 5.04
CA GLY A 151 -19.21 -12.11 5.33
C GLY A 151 -17.75 -12.54 5.30
N GLU A 152 -17.48 -13.84 5.17
CA GLU A 152 -16.10 -14.34 5.10
C GLU A 152 -15.44 -13.92 3.77
N PRO A 153 -14.15 -13.51 3.79
CA PRO A 153 -13.41 -13.23 2.56
C PRO A 153 -13.40 -14.45 1.64
N SER A 154 -13.59 -14.24 0.35
CA SER A 154 -13.43 -15.32 -0.63
C SER A 154 -12.01 -15.90 -0.57
N GLU A 155 -11.84 -17.19 -0.92
CA GLU A 155 -10.52 -17.84 -0.97
C GLU A 155 -9.53 -17.07 -1.84
N LEU A 156 -10.04 -16.48 -2.93
CA LEU A 156 -9.26 -15.64 -3.83
C LEU A 156 -8.75 -14.37 -3.13
N GLN A 157 -9.62 -13.64 -2.42
CA GLN A 157 -9.22 -12.45 -1.65
C GLN A 157 -8.25 -12.82 -0.53
N ALA A 158 -8.53 -13.89 0.22
CA ALA A 158 -7.66 -14.38 1.28
C ALA A 158 -6.26 -14.73 0.75
N GLY A 159 -6.18 -15.41 -0.40
CA GLY A 159 -4.91 -15.73 -1.07
C GLY A 159 -4.15 -14.47 -1.52
N MET A 160 -4.86 -13.46 -2.02
CA MET A 160 -4.29 -12.17 -2.42
C MET A 160 -3.72 -11.39 -1.22
N ILE A 161 -4.47 -11.32 -0.11
CA ILE A 161 -4.00 -10.67 1.12
C ILE A 161 -2.79 -11.41 1.69
N ALA A 162 -2.82 -12.75 1.73
CA ALA A 162 -1.70 -13.55 2.23
C ALA A 162 -0.43 -13.40 1.38
N ARG A 163 -0.57 -13.30 0.05
CA ARG A 163 0.55 -12.99 -0.85
C ARG A 163 1.12 -11.61 -0.58
N MET A 164 0.27 -10.59 -0.47
CA MET A 164 0.69 -9.22 -0.19
C MET A 164 1.35 -9.07 1.18
N LYS A 165 0.84 -9.76 2.20
CA LYS A 165 1.44 -9.82 3.54
C LYS A 165 2.87 -10.34 3.48
N ARG A 166 3.11 -11.44 2.77
CA ARG A 166 4.47 -11.97 2.56
C ARG A 166 5.36 -10.92 1.88
N GLN A 167 4.86 -10.29 0.84
CA GLN A 167 5.60 -9.25 0.11
C GLN A 167 5.83 -7.95 0.89
N LEU A 168 5.04 -7.61 1.92
CA LEU A 168 5.25 -6.36 2.67
C LEU A 168 6.06 -6.57 3.95
N VAL A 169 5.92 -7.75 4.57
CA VAL A 169 6.41 -8.01 5.94
C VAL A 169 7.67 -8.86 5.95
N GLN A 170 7.91 -9.69 4.93
CA GLN A 170 9.17 -10.42 4.80
C GLN A 170 10.17 -9.54 4.07
N ASP A 171 11.36 -9.38 4.64
CA ASP A 171 12.51 -8.69 4.03
C ASP A 171 13.38 -9.71 3.28
#